data_AF-A0A5E4W850-F1
#
_entry.id   AF-A0A5E4W850-F1
#
_cell.length_a   1.000
_cell.length_b   1.000
_cell.length_c   1.000
_cell.angle_alpha   90.00
_cell.angle_beta   90.00
_cell.angle_gamma   90.00
#
_symmetry.space_group_name_H-M   'P 1'
#
loop_
_entity.id
_entity.type
_entity.pdbx_description
1 polymer ?
#
loop_
_entity_poly.entity_id
_entity_poly.type
_entity_poly.pdbx_seq_one_letter_code
_entity_poly.pdbx_strand_id
1 'polypeptide(L)' 'MANSSGFLALLVSIVLIGFPVWRILTRLGFSPWFTVLAFIPVVNVVSLWLLSYASWPIQRTTVQTT' A
#
# COMPACT_ATOMS: atom_id res chain seq x y z
N MET A 1 23.23 15.79 -22.46
CA MET A 1 21.77 15.87 -22.66
C MET A 1 21.12 15.12 -21.52
N ALA A 2 20.52 15.82 -20.55
CA ALA A 2 19.78 15.15 -19.49
C ALA A 2 18.63 14.37 -20.14
N ASN A 3 18.59 13.06 -19.91
CA ASN A 3 17.57 12.16 -20.39
C ASN A 3 16.25 12.46 -19.67
N SER A 4 15.48 13.42 -20.21
CA SER A 4 14.16 13.81 -19.71
C SER A 4 13.20 12.61 -19.58
N SER A 5 13.42 11.57 -20.39
CA SER A 5 12.70 10.29 -20.33
C SER A 5 12.94 9.51 -19.03
N GLY A 6 14.14 9.55 -18.45
CA GLY A 6 14.46 8.85 -17.20
C GLY A 6 13.75 9.47 -16.00
N PHE A 7 13.64 10.80 -15.97
CA PHE A 7 12.95 11.53 -14.91
C PHE A 7 11.44 11.26 -14.90
N LEU A 8 10.82 11.26 -16.09
CA LEU A 8 9.41 10.90 -16.25
C LEU A 8 9.14 9.45 -15.80
N ALA A 9 9.98 8.51 -16.20
CA ALA A 9 9.84 7.11 -15.79
C ALA A 9 9.93 6.93 -14.26
N LEU A 10 10.83 7.66 -13.61
CA LEU A 10 11.01 7.63 -12.15
C LEU A 10 9.79 8.21 -11.43
N LEU A 11 9.25 9.35 -11.89
CA LEU A 11 8.03 9.94 -11.36
C LEU A 11 6.82 9.01 -11.50
N VAL A 12 6.65 8.38 -12.66
CA VAL A 12 5.55 7.43 -12.90
C VAL A 12 5.65 6.26 -11.94
N SER A 13 6.86 5.72 -11.74
CA SER A 13 7.11 4.59 -10.83
C SER A 13 6.79 4.94 -9.36
N ILE A 14 7.19 6.14 -8.92
CA ILE A 14 6.87 6.71 -7.60
C ILE A 14 5.35 6.77 -7.38
N VAL A 15 4.59 7.25 -8.36
CA VAL A 15 3.13 7.38 -8.25
C VAL A 15 2.44 6.02 -8.28
N LEU A 16 2.89 5.12 -9.16
CA LEU A 16 2.32 3.78 -9.32
C LEU A 16 2.43 2.95 -8.03
N ILE A 17 3.51 3.15 -7.26
CA ILE A 17 3.77 2.43 -6.01
C ILE A 17 3.26 3.22 -4.80
N GLY A 18 3.44 4.54 -4.78
CA GLY A 18 3.03 5.39 -3.66
C GLY A 18 1.51 5.49 -3.49
N PHE A 19 0.76 5.55 -4.59
CA PHE A 19 -0.71 5.66 -4.57
C PHE A 19 -1.40 4.46 -3.88
N PRO A 20 -1.11 3.19 -4.22
CA PRO A 20 -1.73 2.06 -3.53
C PRO A 20 -1.35 2.00 -2.04
N VAL A 21 -0.13 2.38 -1.66
CA VAL A 21 0.26 2.37 -0.23
C VAL A 21 -0.48 3.45 0.57
N TRP A 22 -0.60 4.66 0.02
CA TRP A 22 -1.43 5.71 0.61
C TRP A 22 -2.88 5.24 0.79
N ARG A 23 -3.42 4.54 -0.22
CA ARG A 23 -4.78 3.97 -0.18
C ARG A 23 -4.93 2.91 0.91
N ILE A 24 -3.91 2.10 1.16
CA ILE A 24 -3.95 1.08 2.22
C ILE A 24 -3.86 1.74 3.60
N LEU A 25 -2.94 2.69 3.79
CA LEU A 25 -2.78 3.41 5.06
C LEU A 25 -4.04 4.17 5.47
N THR A 26 -4.70 4.82 4.51
CA THR A 26 -5.99 5.49 4.74
C THR A 26 -7.10 4.49 5.06
N ARG A 27 -7.09 3.30 4.45
CA ARG A 27 -8.03 2.21 4.81
C ARG A 27 -7.79 1.64 6.20
N LEU A 28 -6.56 1.73 6.72
CA LEU A 28 -6.19 1.33 8.07
C LEU A 28 -6.44 2.43 9.12
N GLY A 29 -6.88 3.63 8.71
CA GLY A 29 -7.13 4.76 9.61
C GLY A 29 -5.86 5.53 10.03
N PHE A 30 -4.71 5.27 9.39
CA PHE A 30 -3.46 5.96 9.67
C PHE A 30 -3.33 7.30 8.94
N SER A 31 -2.54 8.21 9.50
CA SER A 31 -2.26 9.53 8.93
C SER A 31 -1.55 9.41 7.57
N PRO A 32 -1.98 10.15 6.52
CA PRO A 32 -1.38 10.13 5.18
C PRO A 32 0.13 10.37 5.13
N TRP A 33 0.69 11.05 6.14
CA TRP A 33 2.12 11.32 6.28
C TRP A 33 2.99 10.04 6.36
N PHE A 34 2.43 8.91 6.76
CA PHE A 34 3.13 7.61 6.71
C PHE A 34 3.45 7.13 5.29
N THR A 35 2.83 7.71 4.26
CA THR A 35 3.16 7.40 2.85
C THR A 35 4.61 7.76 2.52
N VAL A 36 5.20 8.75 3.20
CA VAL A 36 6.62 9.08 3.01
C VAL A 36 7.52 7.97 3.59
N LEU A 37 7.12 7.35 4.70
CA LEU A 37 7.81 6.17 5.25
C LEU A 37 7.62 4.92 4.37
N ALA A 38 6.59 4.87 3.53
CA ALA A 38 6.34 3.75 2.62
C ALA A 38 7.36 3.59 1.49
N PHE A 39 8.17 4.61 1.23
CA PHE A 39 9.34 4.49 0.36
C PHE A 39 10.43 3.58 0.94
N ILE A 40 10.31 3.17 2.20
CA ILE A 40 11.20 2.22 2.86
C ILE A 40 10.69 0.80 2.56
N PRO A 41 11.51 -0.09 1.97
CA PRO A 41 11.14 -1.47 1.60
C PRO A 41 10.45 -2.27 2.72
N VAL A 42 10.77 -1.92 3.96
CA VAL A 42 10.21 -2.47 5.19
C VAL A 42 8.67 -2.40 5.22
N VAL A 43 8.05 -1.35 4.65
CA VAL A 43 6.59 -1.20 4.68
C VAL A 43 5.88 -2.26 3.83
N ASN A 44 6.50 -2.74 2.74
CA ASN A 44 5.94 -3.82 1.94
C ASN A 44 5.87 -5.14 2.73
N VAL A 45 6.96 -5.46 3.44
CA VAL A 45 7.03 -6.63 4.34
C VAL A 45 6.02 -6.50 5.47
N VAL A 46 5.94 -5.33 6.12
CA VAL A 46 4.96 -5.06 7.18
C VAL A 46 3.52 -5.18 6.66
N SER A 47 3.25 -4.74 5.43
CA SER A 47 1.92 -4.84 4.81
C SER A 47 1.50 -6.29 4.60
N LEU A 48 2.39 -7.13 4.04
CA LEU A 48 2.15 -8.57 3.88
C LEU A 48 1.99 -9.27 5.24
N TRP A 49 2.76 -8.85 6.24
CA TRP A 49 2.67 -9.36 7.59
C TRP A 49 1.34 -8.98 8.26
N LEU A 50 0.88 -7.73 8.12
CA LEU A 50 -0.42 -7.28 8.63
C LEU A 50 -1.59 -8.01 7.94
N LEU A 51 -1.48 -8.22 6.62
CA LEU A 51 -2.48 -8.94 5.83
C LEU A 51 -2.60 -10.41 6.27
N SER A 52 -1.52 -11.00 6.80
CA SER A 52 -1.55 -12.35 7.35
C SER A 52 -2.40 -12.45 8.63
N TYR A 53 -2.46 -11.38 9.42
CA TYR A 53 -3.28 -11.31 10.63
C TYR A 53 -4.71 -10.79 10.37
N ALA A 54 -4.96 -10.19 9.21
CA ALA A 54 -6.26 -9.64 8.87
C ALA A 54 -7.27 -10.76 8.53
N SER A 55 -8.45 -10.70 9.14
CA SER A 55 -9.53 -11.65 8.84
C SER A 55 -10.03 -11.47 7.41
N TRP A 56 -10.03 -12.55 6.64
CA TRP A 56 -10.39 -12.50 5.22
C TRP A 56 -11.90 -12.34 5.07
N PRO A 57 -12.37 -11.52 4.11
CA PRO A 57 -13.81 -11.25 3.93
C PRO A 57 -14.61 -12.52 3.65
N ILE A 58 -14.01 -13.53 3.03
CA ILE A 58 -14.65 -14.82 2.75
C ILE A 58 -15.03 -15.61 4.01
N GLN A 59 -14.35 -15.36 5.14
CA GLN A 59 -14.65 -15.99 6.42
C GLN A 59 -15.84 -15.32 7.15
N ARG A 60 -16.28 -14.14 6.71
CA ARG A 60 -17.41 -13.43 7.33
C ARG A 60 -18.76 -13.91 6.82
N THR A 61 -18.79 -14.58 5.65
CA THR A 61 -20.02 -15.04 5.00
C THR A 61 -20.64 -16.26 5.67
N THR A 62 -19.87 -17.04 6.44
CA THR A 62 -20.34 -18.28 7.08
C THR A 62 -21.06 -18.08 8.42
N VAL A 63 -21.01 -16.89 9.03
CA VAL A 63 -21.55 -16.66 10.40
C VAL A 63 -22.98 -16.11 10.39
N GLN A 64 -23.61 -15.93 9.22
CA GLN A 64 -24.94 -15.30 9.10
C GLN A 64 -26.10 -16.27 8.77
N THR A 65 -25.91 -17.59 8.77
CA THR A 65 -26.92 -18.55 8.28
C THR A 65 -27.33 -19.63 9.29
N THR A 66 -27.41 -19.34 10.59
CA THR A 66 -28.01 -20.25 11.58
C THR A 66 -28.90 -19.50 12.56
#